data_AF-A0A2P7YCL3-F1
#
_entry.id   AF-A0A2P7YCL3-F1
#
_cell.length_a   1.000
_cell.length_b   1.000
_cell.length_c   1.000
_cell.angle_alpha   90.00
_cell.angle_beta   90.00
_cell.angle_gamma   90.00
#
_symmetry.space_group_name_H-M   'P 1'
#
loop_
_entity.id
_entity.type
_entity.pdbx_description
1 polymer ?
#
loop_
_entity_poly.entity_id
_entity_poly.type
_entity_poly.pdbx_seq_one_letter_code
_entity_poly.pdbx_strand_id
1 'polypeptide(L)'
;MPEENSQLERLVGAPEPQSEELTDSENEDDFVRKYGEIDFRYIKRPRDSVWFIRPHALNYFKGGTLYRTKGERLSGKTELFLDLIYVGIIGSVAGEACENASWYALLKYILVFLPYWTVWADIKDVTNYYYNEDLSQKLYLLWILVLLTTSVNAQTHVLELTRGAAFTIVPYILCRLSLAFLLLFYSFYVPEHRPQQRLYFVFLVITSSLWIPVIFVGVKTKVILALVTIALEQITFSIAFHPITKRMLKLTMSTALNIEHEVERMAAFYTVAIGEFLTKVTAESPIGVGFTKLYPRAMYFLVIAYILFWFYDNAGTSQKAVHPLRHSASRAISWIYIHVPLIGSVVLAADAGGELLGIEEPRIFGWGPPATDVVLGEEKDVYVLTLFFTGGLFVTLLSITIIGFLDDCRDPPEVFLVLKFWRVIWRVPVAFAILLLSFLNLGISTVMGTAMGLLVALYVYESVVATPKKNLPFWCQSSVSL
;
A
#
# COMPACT_ATOMS: atom_id res chain seq x y z
N MET A 1 21.66 -34.79 -15.96
CA MET A 1 22.49 -33.90 -15.12
C MET A 1 23.59 -33.13 -15.88
N PRO A 2 24.17 -33.60 -17.01
CA PRO A 2 25.12 -32.76 -17.78
C PRO A 2 24.44 -31.68 -18.64
N GLU A 3 23.25 -31.95 -19.20
CA GLU A 3 22.56 -31.02 -20.12
C GLU A 3 21.96 -29.78 -19.44
N GLU A 4 21.57 -29.88 -18.16
CA GLU A 4 20.97 -28.77 -17.40
C GLU A 4 22.03 -27.71 -17.03
N ASN A 5 23.27 -28.14 -16.78
CA ASN A 5 24.41 -27.24 -16.58
C ASN A 5 24.81 -26.52 -17.88
N SER A 6 24.70 -27.19 -19.04
CA SER A 6 25.05 -26.62 -20.35
C SER A 6 24.12 -25.47 -20.79
N GLN A 7 22.85 -25.50 -20.40
CA GLN A 7 21.92 -24.39 -20.67
C GLN A 7 22.14 -23.20 -19.72
N LEU A 8 22.47 -23.46 -18.45
CA LEU A 8 22.81 -22.43 -17.47
C LEU A 8 24.10 -21.69 -17.85
N GLU A 9 25.12 -22.40 -18.35
CA GLU A 9 26.35 -21.78 -18.87
C GLU A 9 26.13 -20.91 -20.10
N ARG A 10 25.09 -21.17 -20.91
CA ARG A 10 24.76 -20.29 -22.06
C ARG A 10 24.03 -19.01 -21.65
N LEU A 11 23.31 -19.02 -20.53
CA LEU A 11 22.63 -17.84 -19.98
C LEU A 11 23.58 -16.95 -19.18
N VAL A 12 24.57 -17.56 -18.52
CA VAL A 12 25.68 -16.87 -17.86
C VAL A 12 26.73 -16.54 -18.91
N GLY A 13 26.51 -15.48 -19.69
CA GLY A 13 27.55 -14.91 -20.53
C GLY A 13 28.83 -14.63 -19.72
N ALA A 14 29.99 -14.64 -20.38
CA ALA A 14 31.27 -14.29 -19.76
C ALA A 14 31.14 -12.97 -18.96
N PRO A 15 31.70 -12.88 -17.75
CA PRO A 15 31.64 -11.66 -16.96
C PRO A 15 32.32 -10.54 -17.74
N GLU A 16 31.53 -9.60 -18.24
CA GLU A 16 32.07 -8.34 -18.75
C GLU A 16 32.66 -7.57 -17.57
N PRO A 17 33.85 -6.96 -17.73
CA PRO A 17 34.42 -6.13 -16.68
C PRO A 17 33.44 -5.01 -16.31
N GLN A 18 33.32 -4.75 -15.00
CA GLN A 18 32.60 -3.61 -14.44
C GLN A 18 33.12 -2.33 -15.09
N SER A 19 32.45 -1.90 -16.17
CA SER A 19 32.65 -0.59 -16.78
C SER A 19 31.45 0.24 -16.39
N GLU A 20 31.77 1.42 -15.86
CA GLU A 20 30.90 2.39 -15.23
C GLU A 20 29.65 2.70 -16.05
N GLU A 21 28.50 2.28 -15.56
CA GLU A 21 27.20 2.97 -15.66
C GLU A 21 26.42 2.48 -14.43
N LEU A 22 26.63 3.20 -13.32
CA LEU A 22 25.94 2.96 -12.05
C LEU A 22 24.53 3.54 -12.17
N THR A 23 23.56 2.63 -12.00
CA THR A 23 22.10 2.81 -11.93
C THR A 23 21.38 3.09 -13.25
N ASP A 24 20.27 2.38 -13.48
CA ASP A 24 19.47 2.50 -14.70
C ASP A 24 18.47 3.70 -14.58
N SER A 25 18.47 4.47 -13.47
CA SER A 25 17.61 5.67 -13.25
C SER A 25 17.94 6.57 -12.04
N GLU A 26 17.46 7.83 -12.05
CA GLU A 26 17.59 8.82 -10.95
C GLU A 26 17.00 8.38 -9.60
N ASN A 27 15.90 7.59 -9.60
CA ASN A 27 15.30 7.10 -8.35
C ASN A 27 16.13 5.97 -7.71
N GLU A 28 16.75 5.11 -8.55
CA GLU A 28 17.69 4.10 -8.06
C GLU A 28 18.93 4.77 -7.45
N ASP A 29 19.42 5.86 -8.05
CA ASP A 29 20.49 6.67 -7.48
C ASP A 29 20.16 7.18 -6.08
N ASP A 30 18.97 7.73 -5.87
CA ASP A 30 18.56 8.24 -4.56
C ASP A 30 18.35 7.11 -3.54
N PHE A 31 17.82 5.97 -3.97
CA PHE A 31 17.72 4.78 -3.12
C PHE A 31 19.10 4.28 -2.68
N VAL A 32 20.05 4.17 -3.61
CA VAL A 32 21.43 3.74 -3.34
C VAL A 32 22.16 4.76 -2.46
N ARG A 33 21.97 6.06 -2.69
CA ARG A 33 22.54 7.12 -1.84
C ARG A 33 22.10 7.00 -0.39
N LYS A 34 20.82 6.68 -0.16
CA LYS A 34 20.24 6.55 1.19
C LYS A 34 20.54 5.21 1.85
N TYR A 35 20.43 4.10 1.12
CA TYR A 35 20.47 2.74 1.67
C TYR A 35 21.73 1.93 1.35
N GLY A 36 22.66 2.49 0.58
CA GLY A 36 23.91 1.87 0.17
C GLY A 36 23.80 0.99 -1.08
N GLU A 37 24.96 0.63 -1.62
CA GLU A 37 25.09 -0.25 -2.79
C GLU A 37 24.81 -1.72 -2.44
N ILE A 38 24.37 -2.50 -3.44
CA ILE A 38 24.23 -3.95 -3.37
C ILE A 38 25.24 -4.58 -4.33
N ASP A 39 25.94 -5.62 -3.89
CA ASP A 39 26.74 -6.46 -4.79
C ASP A 39 25.85 -7.46 -5.53
N PHE A 40 25.80 -7.35 -6.86
CA PHE A 40 25.03 -8.25 -7.71
C PHE A 40 25.72 -8.49 -9.05
N ARG A 41 25.33 -9.58 -9.72
CA ARG A 41 25.82 -9.97 -11.05
C ARG A 41 24.73 -9.82 -12.09
N TYR A 42 25.08 -9.20 -13.21
CA TYR A 42 24.13 -9.03 -14.30
C TYR A 42 23.86 -10.34 -15.05
N ILE A 43 22.59 -10.56 -15.40
CA ILE A 43 22.14 -11.57 -16.37
C ILE A 43 21.58 -10.89 -17.60
N LYS A 44 21.75 -11.52 -18.76
CA LYS A 44 21.27 -10.98 -20.03
C LYS A 44 19.75 -11.08 -20.11
N ARG A 45 19.11 -9.98 -20.49
CA ARG A 45 17.68 -9.93 -20.78
C ARG A 45 17.36 -10.82 -22.00
N PRO A 46 16.28 -11.62 -21.97
CA PRO A 46 15.82 -12.35 -23.14
C PRO A 46 15.37 -11.40 -24.25
N ARG A 47 15.35 -11.89 -25.49
CA ARG A 47 14.95 -11.10 -26.65
C ARG A 47 13.49 -10.68 -26.54
N ASP A 48 13.23 -9.39 -26.72
CA ASP A 48 11.87 -8.85 -26.72
C ASP A 48 11.02 -9.47 -27.83
N SER A 49 9.76 -9.75 -27.49
CA SER A 49 8.75 -10.30 -28.39
C SER A 49 7.39 -9.72 -27.97
N VAL A 50 6.61 -9.27 -28.95
CA VAL A 50 5.30 -8.67 -28.69
C VAL A 50 4.30 -9.71 -28.17
N TRP A 51 4.34 -10.91 -28.74
CA TRP A 51 3.30 -11.93 -28.54
C TRP A 51 3.50 -12.74 -27.28
N PHE A 52 4.72 -13.21 -27.06
CA PHE A 52 5.07 -14.06 -25.95
C PHE A 52 6.58 -14.03 -25.74
N ILE A 53 6.99 -13.74 -24.50
CA ILE A 53 8.35 -13.90 -24.04
C ILE A 53 8.36 -15.07 -23.08
N ARG A 54 9.32 -15.98 -23.25
CA ARG A 54 9.46 -17.13 -22.36
C ARG A 54 9.66 -16.62 -20.92
N PRO A 55 8.88 -17.12 -19.94
CA PRO A 55 9.03 -16.70 -18.55
C PRO A 55 10.46 -16.93 -18.06
N HIS A 56 11.01 -15.94 -17.36
CA HIS A 56 12.34 -15.96 -16.77
C HIS A 56 12.33 -15.21 -15.44
N ALA A 57 13.23 -15.55 -14.52
CA ALA A 57 13.39 -14.80 -13.28
C ALA A 57 14.15 -13.50 -13.54
N LEU A 58 13.59 -12.37 -13.12
CA LEU A 58 14.28 -11.08 -13.17
C LEU A 58 15.43 -11.02 -12.17
N ASN A 59 15.17 -11.52 -10.97
CA ASN A 59 16.08 -11.51 -9.83
C ASN A 59 16.05 -12.84 -9.10
N TYR A 60 17.23 -13.40 -8.78
CA TYR A 60 17.34 -14.59 -7.95
C TYR A 60 18.65 -14.65 -7.17
N PHE A 61 18.65 -15.35 -6.04
CA PHE A 61 19.87 -15.67 -5.29
C PHE A 61 20.41 -17.02 -5.72
N LYS A 62 21.73 -17.13 -5.91
CA LYS A 62 22.44 -18.40 -6.11
C LYS A 62 23.72 -18.40 -5.28
N GLY A 63 23.83 -19.32 -4.31
CA GLY A 63 25.03 -19.43 -3.47
C GLY A 63 25.38 -18.17 -2.67
N GLY A 64 24.38 -17.34 -2.32
CA GLY A 64 24.56 -16.08 -1.60
C GLY A 64 24.81 -14.85 -2.47
N THR A 65 25.05 -15.03 -3.77
CA THR A 65 25.17 -13.93 -4.74
C THR A 65 23.82 -13.59 -5.36
N LEU A 66 23.50 -12.30 -5.47
CA LEU A 66 22.32 -11.80 -6.19
C LEU A 66 22.61 -11.73 -7.69
N TYR A 67 21.72 -12.29 -8.49
CA TYR A 67 21.73 -12.16 -9.94
C TYR A 67 20.54 -11.29 -10.36
N ARG A 68 20.80 -10.27 -11.17
CA ARG A 68 19.82 -9.24 -11.59
C ARG A 68 19.86 -9.01 -13.09
N THR A 69 18.68 -8.93 -13.71
CA THR A 69 18.59 -8.70 -15.16
C THR A 69 19.01 -7.27 -15.50
N LYS A 70 19.88 -7.10 -16.51
CA LYS A 70 20.36 -5.77 -16.94
C LYS A 70 19.23 -4.99 -17.65
N GLY A 71 19.12 -3.68 -17.40
CA GLY A 71 18.09 -2.83 -17.99
C GLY A 71 16.73 -3.06 -17.35
N GLU A 72 16.70 -3.27 -16.03
CA GLU A 72 15.46 -3.38 -15.27
C GLU A 72 14.80 -2.02 -15.20
N ARG A 73 13.50 -1.99 -15.46
CA ARG A 73 12.73 -0.77 -15.73
C ARG A 73 12.18 -0.21 -14.41
N LEU A 74 12.12 1.13 -14.30
CA LEU A 74 11.20 1.85 -13.40
C LEU A 74 9.75 1.41 -13.62
N SER A 75 8.87 1.66 -12.64
CA SER A 75 7.48 1.21 -12.68
C SER A 75 6.78 1.45 -14.03
N GLY A 76 6.12 0.39 -14.49
CA GLY A 76 5.37 0.36 -15.74
C GLY A 76 4.30 1.45 -15.79
N LYS A 77 4.12 2.14 -16.93
CA LYS A 77 2.88 2.94 -17.16
C LYS A 77 1.62 2.08 -16.93
N THR A 78 1.72 0.79 -17.28
CA THR A 78 0.69 -0.22 -17.02
C THR A 78 0.49 -0.46 -15.53
N GLU A 79 1.57 -0.50 -14.73
CA GLU A 79 1.48 -0.77 -13.30
C GLU A 79 0.84 0.41 -12.54
N LEU A 80 1.21 1.64 -12.89
CA LEU A 80 0.54 2.85 -12.37
C LEU A 80 -0.94 2.91 -12.80
N PHE A 81 -1.25 2.50 -14.03
CA PHE A 81 -2.64 2.39 -14.49
C PHE A 81 -3.44 1.35 -13.69
N LEU A 82 -2.83 0.23 -13.29
CA LEU A 82 -3.47 -0.73 -12.40
C LEU A 82 -3.75 -0.11 -11.03
N ASP A 83 -2.78 0.60 -10.44
CA ASP A 83 -2.95 1.27 -9.15
C ASP A 83 -4.15 2.21 -9.15
N LEU A 84 -4.32 2.98 -10.24
CA LEU A 84 -5.47 3.87 -10.41
C LEU A 84 -6.80 3.11 -10.35
N ILE A 85 -6.91 1.96 -11.02
CA ILE A 85 -8.13 1.15 -10.98
C ILE A 85 -8.36 0.56 -9.59
N TYR A 86 -7.30 0.06 -8.93
CA TYR A 86 -7.42 -0.48 -7.58
C TYR A 86 -7.84 0.57 -6.57
N VAL A 87 -7.33 1.80 -6.66
CA VAL A 87 -7.78 2.90 -5.80
C VAL A 87 -9.26 3.20 -6.04
N GLY A 88 -9.72 3.25 -7.31
CA GLY A 88 -11.14 3.42 -7.61
C GLY A 88 -12.03 2.29 -7.05
N ILE A 89 -11.54 1.05 -7.06
CA ILE A 89 -12.22 -0.09 -6.42
C ILE A 89 -12.33 0.13 -4.90
N ILE A 90 -11.22 0.45 -4.24
CA ILE A 90 -11.18 0.64 -2.79
C ILE A 90 -12.05 1.85 -2.38
N GLY A 91 -12.01 2.94 -3.15
CA GLY A 91 -12.87 4.11 -2.97
C GLY A 91 -14.35 3.75 -3.09
N SER A 92 -14.73 2.89 -4.04
CA SER A 92 -16.12 2.40 -4.12
C SER A 92 -16.54 1.60 -2.88
N VAL A 93 -15.65 0.75 -2.33
CA VAL A 93 -15.93 0.03 -1.06
C VAL A 93 -16.00 0.98 0.13
N ALA A 94 -15.12 1.98 0.18
CA ALA A 94 -15.07 2.97 1.24
C ALA A 94 -16.31 3.89 1.21
N GLY A 95 -16.75 4.32 0.03
CA GLY A 95 -17.97 5.09 -0.17
C GLY A 95 -19.20 4.35 0.34
N GLU A 96 -19.36 3.06 0.00
CA GLU A 96 -20.46 2.25 0.55
C GLU A 96 -20.42 2.19 2.09
N ALA A 97 -19.21 2.11 2.67
CA ALA A 97 -19.06 2.09 4.11
C ALA A 97 -19.47 3.42 4.75
N CYS A 98 -19.15 4.54 4.10
CA CYS A 98 -19.47 5.89 4.53
C CYS A 98 -20.96 6.21 4.38
N GLU A 99 -21.60 5.77 3.29
CA GLU A 99 -23.04 5.93 3.08
C GLU A 99 -23.88 5.31 4.20
N ASN A 100 -23.47 4.13 4.68
CA ASN A 100 -24.14 3.41 5.77
C ASN A 100 -23.70 3.87 7.17
N ALA A 101 -22.58 4.58 7.28
CA ALA A 101 -22.00 5.15 8.50
C ALA A 101 -22.22 4.32 9.79
N SER A 102 -21.81 3.05 9.79
CA SER A 102 -21.99 2.16 10.94
C SER A 102 -20.78 1.28 11.22
N TRP A 103 -20.64 0.78 12.45
CA TRP A 103 -19.55 -0.15 12.80
C TRP A 103 -19.61 -1.47 11.99
N TYR A 104 -20.82 -1.88 11.62
CA TYR A 104 -21.03 -3.01 10.72
C TYR A 104 -20.49 -2.72 9.31
N ALA A 105 -20.72 -1.51 8.79
CA ALA A 105 -20.19 -1.07 7.51
C ALA A 105 -18.66 -1.00 7.52
N LEU A 106 -18.03 -0.55 8.61
CA LEU A 106 -16.58 -0.59 8.76
C LEU A 106 -16.02 -2.01 8.75
N LEU A 107 -16.66 -2.95 9.47
CA LEU A 107 -16.23 -4.34 9.45
C LEU A 107 -16.36 -4.94 8.05
N LYS A 108 -17.47 -4.65 7.34
CA LYS A 108 -17.66 -5.06 5.95
C LYS A 108 -16.56 -4.49 5.05
N TYR A 109 -16.25 -3.20 5.19
CA TYR A 109 -15.16 -2.53 4.46
C TYR A 109 -13.83 -3.27 4.63
N ILE A 110 -13.43 -3.54 5.89
CA ILE A 110 -12.16 -4.25 6.17
C ILE A 110 -12.14 -5.65 5.54
N LEU A 111 -13.24 -6.39 5.66
CA LEU A 111 -13.34 -7.76 5.15
C LEU A 111 -13.31 -7.85 3.63
N VAL A 112 -13.77 -6.82 2.93
CA VAL A 112 -13.79 -6.75 1.47
C VAL A 112 -12.50 -6.12 0.92
N PHE A 113 -11.94 -5.13 1.62
CA PHE A 113 -10.67 -4.50 1.30
C PHE A 113 -9.50 -5.52 1.29
N LEU A 114 -9.42 -6.39 2.30
CA LEU A 114 -8.29 -7.34 2.44
C LEU A 114 -8.12 -8.30 1.25
N PRO A 115 -9.19 -8.94 0.72
CA PRO A 115 -9.12 -9.69 -0.54
C PRO A 115 -8.62 -8.86 -1.72
N TYR A 116 -9.14 -7.64 -1.91
CA TYR A 116 -8.71 -6.79 -3.04
C TYR A 116 -7.25 -6.34 -2.91
N TRP A 117 -6.81 -5.99 -1.70
CA TRP A 117 -5.40 -5.78 -1.38
C TRP A 117 -4.55 -7.01 -1.74
N THR A 118 -5.04 -8.20 -1.39
CA THR A 118 -4.30 -9.45 -1.64
C THR A 118 -4.10 -9.67 -3.15
N VAL A 119 -5.12 -9.43 -3.98
CA VAL A 119 -4.97 -9.53 -5.44
C VAL A 119 -4.01 -8.47 -5.98
N TRP A 120 -4.05 -7.23 -5.46
CA TRP A 120 -3.08 -6.19 -5.84
C TRP A 120 -1.64 -6.62 -5.52
N ALA A 121 -1.42 -7.13 -4.30
CA ALA A 121 -0.12 -7.61 -3.85
C ALA A 121 0.39 -8.76 -4.72
N ASP A 122 -0.49 -9.70 -5.11
CA ASP A 122 -0.15 -10.80 -6.02
C ASP A 122 0.37 -10.30 -7.37
N ILE A 123 -0.31 -9.33 -7.98
CA ILE A 123 0.09 -8.77 -9.28
C ILE A 123 1.43 -8.04 -9.14
N LYS A 124 1.58 -7.21 -8.11
CA LYS A 124 2.82 -6.49 -7.82
C LYS A 124 3.98 -7.47 -7.61
N ASP A 125 3.78 -8.57 -6.87
CA ASP A 125 4.81 -9.59 -6.67
C ASP A 125 5.18 -10.31 -7.97
N VAL A 126 4.18 -10.75 -8.74
CA VAL A 126 4.41 -11.45 -10.02
C VAL A 126 5.16 -10.57 -11.01
N THR A 127 4.80 -9.29 -11.10
CA THR A 127 5.49 -8.32 -11.96
C THR A 127 6.92 -8.11 -11.47
N ASN A 128 7.14 -7.91 -10.17
CA ASN A 128 8.49 -7.80 -9.60
C ASN A 128 9.39 -9.02 -9.93
N TYR A 129 8.85 -10.23 -9.92
CA TYR A 129 9.65 -11.44 -10.19
C TYR A 129 9.84 -11.78 -11.67
N TYR A 130 8.85 -11.49 -12.53
CA TYR A 130 8.74 -12.10 -13.87
C TYR A 130 8.24 -11.14 -14.96
N TYR A 131 8.31 -9.82 -14.79
CA TYR A 131 7.77 -8.89 -15.79
C TYR A 131 8.42 -9.03 -17.18
N ASN A 132 7.59 -9.05 -18.22
CA ASN A 132 7.99 -9.26 -19.61
C ASN A 132 7.27 -8.33 -20.62
N GLU A 133 6.32 -7.49 -20.23
CA GLU A 133 5.54 -6.58 -21.11
C GLU A 133 4.83 -7.19 -22.33
N ASP A 134 4.83 -8.52 -22.45
CA ASP A 134 4.23 -9.21 -23.59
C ASP A 134 2.69 -9.16 -23.56
N LEU A 135 2.08 -9.52 -24.68
CA LEU A 135 0.62 -9.56 -24.80
C LEU A 135 0.00 -10.50 -23.76
N SER A 136 0.68 -11.59 -23.39
CA SER A 136 0.17 -12.56 -22.42
C SER A 136 -0.03 -11.95 -21.04
N GLN A 137 0.93 -11.16 -20.55
CA GLN A 137 0.84 -10.45 -19.28
C GLN A 137 -0.20 -9.32 -19.34
N LYS A 138 -0.28 -8.58 -20.45
CA LYS A 138 -1.30 -7.55 -20.64
C LYS A 138 -2.72 -8.13 -20.61
N LEU A 139 -2.93 -9.28 -21.27
CA LEU A 139 -4.21 -9.99 -21.24
C LEU A 139 -4.52 -10.58 -19.86
N TYR A 140 -3.51 -11.10 -19.15
CA TYR A 140 -3.67 -11.54 -17.76
C TYR A 140 -4.12 -10.39 -16.86
N LEU A 141 -3.47 -9.22 -16.95
CA LEU A 141 -3.86 -8.04 -16.18
C LEU A 141 -5.29 -7.60 -16.52
N LEU A 142 -5.64 -7.52 -17.80
CA LEU A 142 -7.01 -7.19 -18.23
C LEU A 142 -8.04 -8.19 -17.67
N TRP A 143 -7.73 -9.49 -17.70
CA TRP A 143 -8.58 -10.54 -17.13
C TRP A 143 -8.83 -10.33 -15.63
N ILE A 144 -7.78 -10.04 -14.85
CA ILE A 144 -7.92 -9.76 -13.42
C ILE A 144 -8.78 -8.51 -13.18
N LEU A 145 -8.60 -7.45 -13.98
CA LEU A 145 -9.41 -6.23 -13.87
C LEU A 145 -10.91 -6.49 -14.14
N VAL A 146 -11.24 -7.32 -15.13
CA VAL A 146 -12.63 -7.71 -15.41
C VAL A 146 -13.23 -8.48 -14.23
N LEU A 147 -12.47 -9.41 -13.64
CA LEU A 147 -12.91 -10.17 -12.47
C LEU A 147 -13.15 -9.25 -11.25
N LEU A 148 -12.22 -8.34 -10.97
CA LEU A 148 -12.36 -7.41 -9.85
C LEU A 148 -13.52 -6.44 -10.04
N THR A 149 -13.70 -5.90 -11.24
CA THR A 149 -14.85 -5.04 -11.57
C THR A 149 -16.17 -5.79 -11.35
N THR A 150 -16.23 -7.06 -11.77
CA THR A 150 -17.41 -7.92 -11.53
C THR A 150 -17.66 -8.12 -10.04
N SER A 151 -16.59 -8.34 -9.26
CA SER A 151 -16.66 -8.51 -7.81
C SER A 151 -17.21 -7.28 -7.10
N VAL A 152 -16.65 -6.11 -7.40
CA VAL A 152 -16.99 -4.83 -6.77
C VAL A 152 -18.43 -4.43 -7.12
N ASN A 153 -18.86 -4.63 -8.36
CA ASN A 153 -20.23 -4.35 -8.77
C ASN A 153 -21.29 -5.16 -7.99
N ALA A 154 -20.92 -6.30 -7.40
CA ALA A 154 -21.82 -7.15 -6.62
C ALA A 154 -21.63 -7.06 -5.10
N GLN A 155 -20.61 -6.33 -4.63
CA GLN A 155 -20.18 -6.36 -3.23
C GLN A 155 -21.26 -5.87 -2.25
N THR A 156 -22.11 -4.94 -2.70
CA THR A 156 -23.16 -4.33 -1.87
C THR A 156 -24.09 -5.41 -1.31
N HIS A 157 -24.40 -6.42 -2.12
CA HIS A 157 -25.29 -7.52 -1.79
C HIS A 157 -24.59 -8.77 -1.22
N VAL A 158 -23.30 -8.70 -0.89
CA VAL A 158 -22.50 -9.87 -0.44
C VAL A 158 -23.04 -10.55 0.82
N LEU A 159 -23.69 -9.80 1.71
CA LEU A 159 -24.21 -10.31 2.99
C LEU A 159 -25.69 -10.74 2.90
N GLU A 160 -26.45 -10.15 1.98
CA GLU A 160 -27.91 -10.30 1.89
C GLU A 160 -28.34 -11.43 0.96
N LEU A 161 -27.66 -11.57 -0.19
CA LEU A 161 -28.07 -12.47 -1.26
C LEU A 161 -26.96 -13.48 -1.55
N THR A 162 -27.31 -14.76 -1.69
CA THR A 162 -26.37 -15.80 -2.16
C THR A 162 -25.82 -15.45 -3.53
N ARG A 163 -26.63 -14.82 -4.40
CA ARG A 163 -26.19 -14.33 -5.71
C ARG A 163 -25.15 -13.21 -5.56
N GLY A 164 -25.38 -12.22 -4.69
CA GLY A 164 -24.41 -11.17 -4.40
C GLY A 164 -23.10 -11.74 -3.86
N ALA A 165 -23.19 -12.67 -2.91
CA ALA A 165 -22.04 -13.39 -2.38
C ALA A 165 -21.26 -14.15 -3.47
N ALA A 166 -21.95 -14.86 -4.36
CA ALA A 166 -21.31 -15.59 -5.45
C ALA A 166 -20.60 -14.64 -6.44
N PHE A 167 -21.27 -13.58 -6.89
CA PHE A 167 -20.66 -12.62 -7.83
C PHE A 167 -19.55 -11.77 -7.20
N THR A 168 -19.47 -11.69 -5.86
CA THR A 168 -18.35 -11.05 -5.16
C THR A 168 -17.17 -12.01 -4.98
N ILE A 169 -17.43 -13.21 -4.45
CA ILE A 169 -16.40 -14.15 -4.00
C ILE A 169 -15.84 -15.00 -5.14
N VAL A 170 -16.66 -15.43 -6.11
CA VAL A 170 -16.20 -16.28 -7.22
C VAL A 170 -15.15 -15.56 -8.08
N PRO A 171 -15.31 -14.28 -8.48
CA PRO A 171 -14.25 -13.60 -9.21
C PRO A 171 -12.96 -13.46 -8.40
N TYR A 172 -13.03 -13.25 -7.09
CA TYR A 172 -11.85 -13.28 -6.23
C TYR A 172 -11.15 -14.65 -6.25
N ILE A 173 -11.90 -15.75 -6.09
CA ILE A 173 -11.37 -17.12 -6.24
C ILE A 173 -10.70 -17.29 -7.61
N LEU A 174 -11.31 -16.79 -8.68
CA LEU A 174 -10.75 -16.87 -10.03
C LEU A 174 -9.46 -16.05 -10.16
N CYS A 175 -9.33 -14.88 -9.52
CA CYS A 175 -8.06 -14.14 -9.48
C CYS A 175 -6.95 -14.98 -8.83
N ARG A 176 -7.25 -15.59 -7.67
CA ARG A 176 -6.30 -16.41 -6.90
C ARG A 176 -5.89 -17.68 -7.64
N LEU A 177 -6.85 -18.36 -8.28
CA LEU A 177 -6.57 -19.52 -9.12
C LEU A 177 -5.80 -19.13 -10.39
N SER A 178 -6.10 -17.99 -11.01
CA SER A 178 -5.37 -17.49 -12.17
C SER A 178 -3.88 -17.28 -11.84
N LEU A 179 -3.58 -16.71 -10.67
CA LEU A 179 -2.22 -16.63 -10.14
C LEU A 179 -1.61 -18.03 -9.92
N ALA A 180 -2.35 -18.94 -9.27
CA ALA A 180 -1.87 -20.28 -8.99
C ALA A 180 -1.42 -20.99 -10.28
N PHE A 181 -2.27 -20.98 -11.31
CA PHE A 181 -1.96 -21.60 -12.59
C PHE A 181 -0.84 -20.86 -13.35
N LEU A 182 -0.76 -19.53 -13.24
CA LEU A 182 0.37 -18.76 -13.78
C LEU A 182 1.70 -19.22 -13.15
N LEU A 183 1.76 -19.33 -11.82
CA LEU A 183 2.97 -19.78 -11.11
C LEU A 183 3.32 -21.22 -11.43
N LEU A 184 2.32 -22.12 -11.56
CA LEU A 184 2.55 -23.49 -11.99
C LEU A 184 3.14 -23.52 -13.40
N PHE A 185 2.56 -22.76 -14.34
CA PHE A 185 3.06 -22.65 -15.71
C PHE A 185 4.49 -22.11 -15.76
N TYR A 186 4.78 -21.04 -15.00
CA TYR A 186 6.12 -20.44 -14.93
C TYR A 186 7.14 -21.39 -14.30
N SER A 187 6.71 -22.29 -13.40
CA SER A 187 7.59 -23.29 -12.78
C SER A 187 8.22 -24.29 -13.75
N PHE A 188 7.65 -24.45 -14.95
CA PHE A 188 8.29 -25.26 -15.99
C PHE A 188 9.48 -24.54 -16.63
N TYR A 189 9.42 -23.20 -16.76
CA TYR A 189 10.41 -22.40 -17.46
C TYR A 189 11.48 -21.79 -16.56
N VAL A 190 11.16 -21.51 -15.29
CA VAL A 190 12.03 -20.82 -14.31
C VAL A 190 12.52 -21.80 -13.24
N PRO A 191 13.60 -22.56 -13.48
CA PRO A 191 14.10 -23.55 -12.52
C PRO A 191 14.51 -22.93 -11.18
N GLU A 192 14.95 -21.68 -11.16
CA GLU A 192 15.46 -20.96 -10.00
C GLU A 192 14.40 -20.81 -8.90
N HIS A 193 13.13 -20.60 -9.29
CA HIS A 193 12.01 -20.35 -8.38
C HIS A 193 11.05 -21.55 -8.25
N ARG A 194 11.28 -22.61 -9.02
CA ARG A 194 10.36 -23.75 -9.21
C ARG A 194 9.84 -24.37 -7.89
N PRO A 195 10.67 -24.66 -6.87
CA PRO A 195 10.17 -25.25 -5.63
C PRO A 195 9.21 -24.31 -4.88
N GLN A 196 9.53 -23.02 -4.83
CA GLN A 196 8.72 -22.01 -4.14
C GLN A 196 7.40 -21.75 -4.89
N GLN A 197 7.45 -21.63 -6.22
CA GLN A 197 6.25 -21.47 -7.04
C GLN A 197 5.27 -22.64 -6.89
N ARG A 198 5.77 -23.88 -6.86
CA ARG A 198 4.93 -25.08 -6.69
C ARG A 198 4.37 -25.21 -5.28
N LEU A 199 5.16 -24.86 -4.26
CA LEU A 199 4.67 -24.80 -2.89
C LEU A 199 3.54 -23.78 -2.77
N TYR A 200 3.73 -22.57 -3.31
CA TYR A 200 2.72 -21.51 -3.24
C TYR A 200 1.49 -21.82 -4.09
N PHE A 201 1.64 -22.50 -5.24
CA PHE A 201 0.52 -23.04 -6.02
C PHE A 201 -0.39 -23.94 -5.17
N VAL A 202 0.19 -24.88 -4.41
CA VAL A 202 -0.59 -25.77 -3.53
C VAL A 202 -1.32 -24.97 -2.47
N PHE A 203 -0.66 -24.00 -1.83
CA PHE A 203 -1.31 -23.14 -0.84
C PHE A 203 -2.47 -22.34 -1.44
N LEU A 204 -2.27 -21.73 -2.62
CA LEU A 204 -3.31 -20.97 -3.31
C LEU A 204 -4.53 -21.82 -3.66
N VAL A 205 -4.34 -23.06 -4.13
CA VAL A 205 -5.46 -23.96 -4.44
C VAL A 205 -6.23 -24.34 -3.17
N ILE A 206 -5.52 -24.63 -2.08
CA ILE A 206 -6.13 -24.97 -0.79
C ILE A 206 -6.92 -23.79 -0.25
N THR A 207 -6.32 -22.60 -0.15
CA THR A 207 -7.00 -21.42 0.40
C THR A 207 -8.15 -20.94 -0.49
N SER A 208 -8.01 -21.02 -1.81
CA SER A 208 -9.09 -20.71 -2.76
C SER A 208 -10.29 -21.65 -2.57
N SER A 209 -10.05 -22.92 -2.24
CA SER A 209 -11.13 -23.88 -1.97
C SER A 209 -11.91 -23.57 -0.68
N LEU A 210 -11.25 -22.95 0.31
CA LEU A 210 -11.89 -22.54 1.57
C LEU A 210 -12.87 -21.37 1.41
N TRP A 211 -12.79 -20.62 0.32
CA TRP A 211 -13.75 -19.55 0.01
C TRP A 211 -15.09 -20.06 -0.52
N ILE A 212 -15.16 -21.29 -1.06
CA ILE A 212 -16.39 -21.84 -1.65
C ILE A 212 -17.53 -21.93 -0.60
N PRO A 213 -17.32 -22.49 0.60
CA PRO A 213 -18.37 -22.53 1.63
C PRO A 213 -18.87 -21.15 2.07
N VAL A 214 -18.02 -20.12 2.00
CA VAL A 214 -18.35 -18.74 2.44
C VAL A 214 -19.56 -18.18 1.69
N ILE A 215 -19.79 -18.63 0.45
CA ILE A 215 -20.91 -18.20 -0.40
C ILE A 215 -22.27 -18.65 0.15
N PHE A 216 -22.33 -19.86 0.74
CA PHE A 216 -23.59 -20.55 1.05
C PHE A 216 -24.00 -20.43 2.53
N VAL A 217 -23.13 -19.93 3.39
CA VAL A 217 -23.37 -19.84 4.82
C VAL A 217 -24.02 -18.50 5.22
N GLY A 218 -24.69 -18.49 6.38
CA GLY A 218 -25.28 -17.28 6.95
C GLY A 218 -24.23 -16.24 7.38
N VAL A 219 -24.67 -14.99 7.58
CA VAL A 219 -23.80 -13.80 7.78
C VAL A 219 -22.75 -13.99 8.87
N LYS A 220 -23.12 -14.45 10.07
CA LYS A 220 -22.17 -14.63 11.18
C LYS A 220 -21.06 -15.62 10.83
N THR A 221 -21.43 -16.76 10.26
CA THR A 221 -20.47 -17.80 9.82
C THR A 221 -19.64 -17.32 8.64
N LYS A 222 -20.23 -16.56 7.72
CA LYS A 222 -19.56 -15.96 6.56
C LYS A 222 -18.40 -15.07 7.01
N VAL A 223 -18.63 -14.17 7.97
CA VAL A 223 -17.60 -13.30 8.55
C VAL A 223 -16.46 -14.10 9.18
N ILE A 224 -16.78 -15.11 10.00
CA ILE A 224 -15.76 -15.93 10.68
C ILE A 224 -14.93 -16.71 9.66
N LEU A 225 -15.57 -17.38 8.70
CA LEU A 225 -14.86 -18.14 7.68
C LEU A 225 -14.01 -17.25 6.79
N ALA A 226 -14.50 -16.05 6.43
CA ALA A 226 -13.71 -15.08 5.67
C ALA A 226 -12.46 -14.65 6.45
N LEU A 227 -12.58 -14.28 7.73
CA LEU A 227 -11.43 -13.92 8.57
C LEU A 227 -10.40 -15.04 8.67
N VAL A 228 -10.85 -16.27 8.93
CA VAL A 228 -9.97 -17.44 9.01
C VAL A 228 -9.27 -17.68 7.68
N THR A 229 -9.99 -17.56 6.57
CA THR A 229 -9.43 -17.82 5.24
C THR A 229 -8.42 -16.75 4.85
N ILE A 230 -8.73 -15.46 5.08
CA ILE A 230 -7.79 -14.36 4.87
C ILE A 230 -6.53 -14.56 5.72
N ALA A 231 -6.68 -14.92 7.00
CA ALA A 231 -5.53 -15.17 7.87
C ALA A 231 -4.66 -16.33 7.36
N LEU A 232 -5.27 -17.41 6.88
CA LEU A 232 -4.54 -18.53 6.27
C LEU A 232 -3.81 -18.11 4.99
N GLU A 233 -4.40 -17.22 4.18
CA GLU A 233 -3.74 -16.69 2.98
C GLU A 233 -2.48 -15.87 3.34
N GLN A 234 -2.55 -15.05 4.39
CA GLN A 234 -1.39 -14.27 4.84
C GLN A 234 -0.30 -15.15 5.48
N ILE A 235 -0.70 -16.16 6.26
CA ILE A 235 0.22 -17.11 6.88
C ILE A 235 0.92 -17.95 5.80
N THR A 236 0.18 -18.44 4.80
CA THR A 236 0.76 -19.28 3.74
C THR A 236 1.72 -18.49 2.85
N PHE A 237 1.41 -17.23 2.54
CA PHE A 237 2.35 -16.33 1.88
C PHE A 237 3.62 -16.14 2.72
N SER A 238 3.46 -15.78 3.99
CA SER A 238 4.59 -15.59 4.90
C SER A 238 5.47 -16.84 4.98
N ILE A 239 4.86 -18.03 5.11
CA ILE A 239 5.58 -19.31 5.14
C ILE A 239 6.32 -19.56 3.82
N ALA A 240 5.69 -19.37 2.66
CA ALA A 240 6.29 -19.68 1.36
C ALA A 240 7.58 -18.87 1.09
N PHE A 241 7.62 -17.63 1.55
CA PHE A 241 8.73 -16.71 1.31
C PHE A 241 9.67 -16.52 2.51
N HIS A 242 9.35 -17.10 3.68
CA HIS A 242 10.20 -16.98 4.87
C HIS A 242 11.60 -17.61 4.67
N PRO A 243 12.68 -17.00 5.20
CA PRO A 243 14.02 -17.57 5.12
C PRO A 243 14.16 -18.97 5.74
N ILE A 244 13.36 -19.28 6.76
CA ILE A 244 13.34 -20.62 7.38
C ILE A 244 12.90 -21.68 6.36
N THR A 245 11.86 -21.40 5.58
CA THR A 245 11.36 -22.31 4.54
C THR A 245 12.41 -22.53 3.46
N LYS A 246 13.13 -21.48 3.06
CA LYS A 246 14.27 -21.59 2.13
C LYS A 246 15.35 -22.53 2.67
N ARG A 247 15.66 -22.46 3.97
CA ARG A 247 16.62 -23.34 4.65
C ARG A 247 16.11 -24.78 4.74
N MET A 248 14.82 -24.99 5.06
CA MET A 248 14.19 -26.31 5.15
C MET A 248 14.18 -27.04 3.80
N LEU A 249 13.91 -26.30 2.71
CA LEU A 249 13.90 -26.83 1.34
C LEU A 249 15.31 -27.01 0.74
N LYS A 250 16.38 -26.69 1.48
CA LYS A 250 17.79 -26.78 1.05
C LYS A 250 18.03 -26.15 -0.34
N LEU A 251 17.42 -25.00 -0.57
CA LEU A 251 17.46 -24.33 -1.86
C LEU A 251 18.85 -23.77 -2.16
N THR A 252 19.45 -24.19 -3.27
CA THR A 252 20.68 -23.61 -3.82
C THR A 252 20.41 -22.31 -4.58
N MET A 253 19.20 -22.17 -5.12
CA MET A 253 18.66 -20.99 -5.77
C MET A 253 17.33 -20.59 -5.14
N SER A 254 17.09 -19.28 -4.95
CA SER A 254 15.82 -18.81 -4.37
C SER A 254 15.38 -17.47 -4.94
N THR A 255 14.08 -17.20 -4.83
CA THR A 255 13.46 -15.91 -5.13
C THR A 255 14.20 -14.74 -4.48
N ALA A 256 14.52 -13.75 -5.30
CA ALA A 256 15.00 -12.44 -4.86
C ALA A 256 13.97 -11.38 -5.27
N LEU A 257 13.53 -10.60 -4.29
CA LEU A 257 12.66 -9.46 -4.51
C LEU A 257 13.53 -8.28 -4.95
N ASN A 258 13.14 -7.59 -6.02
CA ASN A 258 13.69 -6.27 -6.30
C ASN A 258 13.18 -5.30 -5.24
N ILE A 259 14.08 -4.84 -4.37
CA ILE A 259 13.74 -3.98 -3.23
C ILE A 259 13.41 -2.56 -3.71
N GLU A 260 14.16 -2.05 -4.69
CA GLU A 260 13.96 -0.72 -5.25
C GLU A 260 12.57 -0.62 -5.89
N HIS A 261 12.24 -1.58 -6.76
CA HIS A 261 10.93 -1.67 -7.40
C HIS A 261 9.81 -1.87 -6.38
N GLU A 262 10.01 -2.70 -5.36
CA GLU A 262 9.02 -2.91 -4.30
C GLU A 262 8.66 -1.61 -3.58
N VAL A 263 9.68 -0.81 -3.24
CA VAL A 263 9.50 0.48 -2.57
C VAL A 263 8.82 1.48 -3.47
N GLU A 264 9.21 1.54 -4.75
CA GLU A 264 8.57 2.40 -5.75
C GLU A 264 7.08 2.06 -5.91
N ARG A 265 6.71 0.78 -6.00
CA ARG A 265 5.32 0.33 -6.15
C ARG A 265 4.45 0.67 -4.95
N MET A 266 4.97 0.51 -3.73
CA MET A 266 4.24 0.90 -2.52
C MET A 266 4.03 2.41 -2.44
N ALA A 267 5.06 3.20 -2.80
CA ALA A 267 4.97 4.65 -2.81
C ALA A 267 4.04 5.20 -3.89
N ALA A 268 4.08 4.61 -5.10
CA ALA A 268 3.18 4.94 -6.18
C ALA A 268 1.72 4.67 -5.77
N PHE A 269 1.45 3.51 -5.17
CA PHE A 269 0.09 3.16 -4.75
C PHE A 269 -0.44 4.09 -3.65
N TYR A 270 0.39 4.44 -2.66
CA TYR A 270 0.05 5.43 -1.64
C TYR A 270 -0.23 6.81 -2.23
N THR A 271 0.59 7.25 -3.20
CA THR A 271 0.40 8.53 -3.89
C THR A 271 -0.93 8.59 -4.63
N VAL A 272 -1.29 7.52 -5.34
CA VAL A 272 -2.59 7.42 -6.01
C VAL A 272 -3.73 7.40 -4.98
N ALA A 273 -3.58 6.70 -3.85
CA ALA A 273 -4.59 6.65 -2.79
C ALA A 273 -4.83 8.03 -2.15
N ILE A 274 -3.80 8.86 -1.96
CA ILE A 274 -3.95 10.25 -1.53
C ILE A 274 -4.78 11.07 -2.53
N GLY A 275 -4.73 10.72 -3.82
CA GLY A 275 -5.52 11.34 -4.87
C GLY A 275 -7.03 11.31 -4.62
N GLU A 276 -7.54 10.34 -3.85
CA GLU A 276 -8.97 10.26 -3.50
C GLU A 276 -9.46 11.50 -2.74
N PHE A 277 -8.61 12.15 -1.93
CA PHE A 277 -8.98 13.41 -1.29
C PHE A 277 -9.34 14.49 -2.32
N LEU A 278 -8.56 14.61 -3.39
CA LEU A 278 -8.84 15.56 -4.47
C LEU A 278 -10.06 15.15 -5.28
N THR A 279 -10.21 13.85 -5.57
CA THR A 279 -11.40 13.31 -6.25
C THR A 279 -12.67 13.70 -5.49
N LYS A 280 -12.72 13.54 -4.17
CA LYS A 280 -13.91 13.89 -3.37
C LYS A 280 -14.21 15.38 -3.25
N VAL A 281 -13.20 16.24 -3.41
CA VAL A 281 -13.42 17.70 -3.47
C VAL A 281 -14.01 18.13 -4.81
N THR A 282 -13.60 17.46 -5.89
CA THR A 282 -13.85 17.91 -7.27
C THR A 282 -14.99 17.16 -7.95
N ALA A 283 -15.18 15.88 -7.62
CA ALA A 283 -16.30 15.07 -8.09
C ALA A 283 -17.60 15.65 -7.53
N GLU A 284 -18.63 15.75 -8.37
CA GLU A 284 -20.00 16.15 -8.01
C GLU A 284 -20.17 17.56 -7.42
N SER A 285 -19.10 18.36 -7.33
CA SER A 285 -19.10 19.74 -6.83
C SER A 285 -19.82 19.92 -5.47
N PRO A 286 -19.51 19.10 -4.43
CA PRO A 286 -20.20 19.13 -3.13
C PRO A 286 -20.10 20.48 -2.42
N ILE A 287 -19.10 21.27 -2.78
CA ILE A 287 -18.85 22.59 -2.21
C ILE A 287 -19.55 23.73 -2.97
N GLY A 288 -20.28 23.44 -4.05
CA GLY A 288 -20.90 24.44 -4.91
C GLY A 288 -19.92 25.24 -5.78
N VAL A 289 -20.43 26.20 -6.54
CA VAL A 289 -19.64 27.00 -7.50
C VAL A 289 -19.00 28.21 -6.82
N GLY A 290 -17.66 28.27 -6.81
CA GLY A 290 -16.88 29.43 -6.36
C GLY A 290 -16.55 29.45 -4.86
N PHE A 291 -16.36 30.65 -4.30
CA PHE A 291 -16.03 30.84 -2.88
C PHE A 291 -17.29 30.73 -2.00
N THR A 292 -17.75 29.51 -1.79
CA THR A 292 -18.89 29.20 -0.93
C THR A 292 -18.49 29.12 0.55
N LYS A 293 -19.48 28.98 1.44
CA LYS A 293 -19.24 28.75 2.88
C LYS A 293 -18.49 27.43 3.16
N LEU A 294 -18.59 26.46 2.25
CA LEU A 294 -17.95 25.15 2.36
C LEU A 294 -16.51 25.15 1.79
N TYR A 295 -16.16 26.16 0.99
CA TYR A 295 -14.83 26.29 0.37
C TYR A 295 -13.66 26.16 1.36
N PRO A 296 -13.68 26.78 2.57
CA PRO A 296 -12.60 26.58 3.53
C PRO A 296 -12.41 25.12 3.97
N ARG A 297 -13.49 24.34 4.07
CA ARG A 297 -13.39 22.91 4.42
C ARG A 297 -12.65 22.13 3.34
N ALA A 298 -12.93 22.42 2.08
CA ALA A 298 -12.20 21.84 0.95
C ALA A 298 -10.70 22.15 1.03
N MET A 299 -10.35 23.39 1.38
CA MET A 299 -8.94 23.78 1.53
C MET A 299 -8.26 23.04 2.69
N TYR A 300 -8.94 22.91 3.85
CA TYR A 300 -8.41 22.11 4.95
C TYR A 300 -8.15 20.67 4.53
N PHE A 301 -9.10 20.09 3.81
CA PHE A 301 -9.03 18.71 3.33
C PHE A 301 -7.88 18.48 2.34
N LEU A 302 -7.65 19.40 1.40
CA LEU A 302 -6.51 19.36 0.49
C LEU A 302 -5.16 19.53 1.21
N VAL A 303 -5.09 20.43 2.19
CA VAL A 303 -3.86 20.64 2.99
C VAL A 303 -3.54 19.38 3.81
N ILE A 304 -4.55 18.72 4.39
CA ILE A 304 -4.38 17.43 5.08
C ILE A 304 -3.78 16.39 4.12
N ALA A 305 -4.36 16.24 2.92
CA ALA A 305 -3.87 15.29 1.91
C ALA A 305 -2.40 15.53 1.54
N TYR A 306 -2.02 16.79 1.30
CA TYR A 306 -0.65 17.17 0.99
C TYR A 306 0.33 16.85 2.13
N ILE A 307 -0.05 17.14 3.38
CA ILE A 307 0.80 16.88 4.54
C ILE A 307 1.00 15.37 4.75
N LEU A 308 -0.04 14.56 4.57
CA LEU A 308 0.07 13.10 4.64
C LEU A 308 1.00 12.54 3.57
N PHE A 309 0.88 13.03 2.33
CA PHE A 309 1.80 12.72 1.24
C PHE A 309 3.26 13.01 1.64
N TRP A 310 3.51 14.20 2.17
CA TRP A 310 4.85 14.60 2.62
C TRP A 310 5.38 13.72 3.76
N PHE A 311 4.55 13.37 4.74
CA PHE A 311 4.96 12.51 5.86
C PHE A 311 5.33 11.10 5.42
N TYR A 312 4.64 10.54 4.42
CA TYR A 312 4.98 9.23 3.89
C TYR A 312 6.31 9.26 3.14
N ASP A 313 6.50 10.24 2.25
CA ASP A 313 7.77 10.43 1.51
C ASP A 313 8.97 10.61 2.47
N ASN A 314 8.73 11.33 3.57
CA ASN A 314 9.73 11.60 4.60
C ASN A 314 9.58 10.71 5.84
N ALA A 315 9.06 9.49 5.70
CA ALA A 315 8.70 8.64 6.84
C ALA A 315 9.88 8.41 7.81
N GLY A 316 11.07 8.11 7.29
CA GLY A 316 12.25 7.76 8.09
C GLY A 316 13.09 8.94 8.60
N THR A 317 12.89 10.17 8.08
CA THR A 317 13.66 11.41 8.38
C THR A 317 15.19 11.22 8.49
N SER A 318 15.75 10.24 7.78
CA SER A 318 17.17 9.85 7.88
C SER A 318 17.86 10.07 6.53
N GLN A 319 19.11 10.54 6.56
CA GLN A 319 19.91 10.71 5.34
C GLN A 319 20.55 9.40 4.87
N LYS A 320 21.06 8.62 5.82
CA LYS A 320 21.59 7.29 5.62
C LYS A 320 20.86 6.31 6.54
N ALA A 321 20.38 5.22 5.98
CA ALA A 321 19.68 4.18 6.73
C ALA A 321 19.92 2.81 6.12
N VAL A 322 19.58 1.74 6.85
CA VAL A 322 19.39 0.41 6.26
C VAL A 322 17.89 0.16 6.11
N HIS A 323 17.46 -0.12 4.88
CA HIS A 323 16.05 -0.36 4.57
C HIS A 323 15.55 -1.63 5.30
N PRO A 324 14.29 -1.66 5.80
CA PRO A 324 13.70 -2.81 6.49
C PRO A 324 13.79 -4.11 5.69
N LEU A 325 13.60 -4.05 4.36
CA LEU A 325 13.68 -5.19 3.45
C LEU A 325 15.11 -5.78 3.35
N ARG A 326 16.15 -4.99 3.67
CA ARG A 326 17.57 -5.43 3.69
C ARG A 326 18.06 -5.86 5.08
N HIS A 327 17.29 -5.58 6.14
CA HIS A 327 17.75 -5.76 7.52
C HIS A 327 17.44 -7.16 8.09
N SER A 328 16.16 -7.50 8.23
CA SER A 328 15.73 -8.79 8.79
C SER A 328 14.35 -9.18 8.28
N ALA A 329 14.06 -10.49 8.26
CA ALA A 329 12.75 -10.99 7.81
C ALA A 329 11.58 -10.39 8.60
N SER A 330 11.74 -10.20 9.91
CA SER A 330 10.73 -9.56 10.75
C SER A 330 10.45 -8.11 10.33
N ARG A 331 11.48 -7.28 10.16
CA ARG A 331 11.32 -5.89 9.73
C ARG A 331 10.77 -5.80 8.30
N ALA A 332 11.20 -6.69 7.42
CA ALA A 332 10.70 -6.78 6.05
C ALA A 332 9.20 -7.09 6.01
N ILE A 333 8.77 -8.13 6.72
CA ILE A 333 7.36 -8.52 6.84
C ILE A 333 6.55 -7.40 7.47
N SER A 334 7.01 -6.81 8.58
CA SER A 334 6.33 -5.68 9.21
C SER A 334 6.18 -4.48 8.27
N TRP A 335 7.22 -4.17 7.48
CA TRP A 335 7.18 -3.07 6.52
C TRP A 335 6.19 -3.33 5.39
N ILE A 336 6.11 -4.56 4.85
CA ILE A 336 5.12 -4.91 3.82
C ILE A 336 3.70 -4.82 4.40
N TYR A 337 3.46 -5.44 5.55
CA TYR A 337 2.11 -5.54 6.12
C TYR A 337 1.57 -4.25 6.71
N ILE A 338 2.41 -3.31 7.14
CA ILE A 338 1.93 -2.01 7.65
C ILE A 338 1.35 -1.12 6.54
N HIS A 339 1.66 -1.38 5.28
CA HIS A 339 1.02 -0.69 4.16
C HIS A 339 -0.46 -1.07 3.99
N VAL A 340 -0.88 -2.25 4.49
CA VAL A 340 -2.29 -2.70 4.46
C VAL A 340 -3.20 -1.73 5.22
N PRO A 341 -3.01 -1.51 6.54
CA PRO A 341 -3.83 -0.55 7.27
C PRO A 341 -3.57 0.89 6.81
N LEU A 342 -2.38 1.22 6.33
CA LEU A 342 -2.09 2.55 5.77
C LEU A 342 -3.02 2.90 4.62
N ILE A 343 -3.08 2.04 3.58
CA ILE A 343 -3.87 2.30 2.37
C ILE A 343 -5.37 2.20 2.67
N GLY A 344 -5.80 1.21 3.46
CA GLY A 344 -7.21 1.10 3.83
C GLY A 344 -7.69 2.32 4.64
N SER A 345 -6.89 2.79 5.60
CA SER A 345 -7.30 3.91 6.44
C SER A 345 -7.25 5.26 5.73
N VAL A 346 -6.30 5.48 4.81
CA VAL A 346 -6.20 6.74 4.08
C VAL A 346 -7.34 6.92 3.08
N VAL A 347 -7.74 5.85 2.37
CA VAL A 347 -8.89 5.90 1.46
C VAL A 347 -10.20 6.05 2.24
N LEU A 348 -10.36 5.32 3.36
CA LEU A 348 -11.52 5.50 4.23
C LEU A 348 -11.63 6.94 4.77
N ALA A 349 -10.50 7.55 5.16
CA ALA A 349 -10.48 8.96 5.57
C ALA A 349 -10.86 9.89 4.40
N ALA A 350 -10.40 9.60 3.18
CA ALA A 350 -10.74 10.38 1.99
C ALA A 350 -12.25 10.34 1.71
N ASP A 351 -12.85 9.16 1.65
CA ASP A 351 -14.28 8.99 1.42
C ASP A 351 -15.13 9.65 2.51
N ALA A 352 -14.80 9.38 3.78
CA ALA A 352 -15.55 9.95 4.91
C ALA A 352 -15.45 11.48 4.97
N GLY A 353 -14.24 12.02 4.77
CA GLY A 353 -14.02 13.46 4.70
C GLY A 353 -14.74 14.11 3.52
N GLY A 354 -14.80 13.41 2.38
CA GLY A 354 -15.55 13.82 1.20
C GLY A 354 -17.03 13.99 1.44
N GLU A 355 -17.68 13.00 2.07
CA GLU A 355 -19.10 13.09 2.43
C GLU A 355 -19.36 14.24 3.42
N LEU A 356 -18.46 14.46 4.39
CA LEU A 356 -18.56 15.57 5.34
C LEU A 356 -18.50 16.96 4.69
N LEU A 357 -17.87 17.10 3.52
CA LEU A 357 -17.80 18.39 2.81
C LEU A 357 -19.18 18.87 2.37
N GLY A 358 -20.04 17.96 1.91
CA GLY A 358 -21.38 18.26 1.38
C GLY A 358 -22.44 18.51 2.45
N ILE A 359 -22.16 18.19 3.71
CA ILE A 359 -23.11 18.35 4.81
C ILE A 359 -23.12 19.82 5.27
N GLU A 360 -24.21 20.54 4.98
CA GLU A 360 -24.43 21.85 5.56
C GLU A 360 -24.65 21.74 7.07
N GLU A 361 -23.74 22.31 7.85
CA GLU A 361 -23.97 22.41 9.28
C GLU A 361 -24.95 23.56 9.54
N PRO A 362 -25.96 23.40 10.41
CA PRO A 362 -26.81 24.50 10.82
C PRO A 362 -26.08 25.58 11.66
N ARG A 363 -24.73 25.55 11.75
CA ARG A 363 -23.95 26.42 12.63
C ARG A 363 -22.76 27.06 11.94
N ILE A 364 -22.65 28.37 12.14
CA ILE A 364 -21.47 29.19 11.88
C ILE A 364 -21.10 29.77 13.25
N PHE A 365 -19.86 29.53 13.73
CA PHE A 365 -19.28 30.21 14.91
C PHE A 365 -20.02 30.06 16.26
N GLY A 366 -20.50 28.87 16.63
CA GLY A 366 -20.72 28.49 18.05
C GLY A 366 -21.75 29.28 18.88
N TRP A 367 -22.52 30.20 18.30
CA TRP A 367 -23.60 30.92 19.00
C TRP A 367 -24.96 30.55 18.40
N GLY A 368 -25.74 29.73 19.12
CA GLY A 368 -27.10 29.36 18.75
C GLY A 368 -27.61 28.13 19.51
N PRO A 369 -28.94 27.96 19.68
CA PRO A 369 -29.51 26.87 20.47
C PRO A 369 -29.18 25.46 19.90
N PRO A 370 -29.27 24.41 20.74
CA PRO A 370 -29.08 23.02 20.33
C PRO A 370 -29.91 22.69 19.09
N ALA A 371 -29.29 22.08 18.08
CA ALA A 371 -30.01 21.57 16.92
C ALA A 371 -30.72 20.28 17.34
N THR A 372 -31.82 20.40 18.07
CA THR A 372 -32.73 19.27 18.31
C THR A 372 -33.65 19.02 17.12
N ASP A 373 -33.75 19.96 16.17
CA ASP A 373 -34.83 19.94 15.17
C ASP A 373 -34.36 20.23 13.74
N VAL A 374 -33.19 19.71 13.33
CA VAL A 374 -32.88 19.59 11.90
C VAL A 374 -33.03 18.13 11.50
N VAL A 375 -34.24 17.78 11.05
CA VAL A 375 -34.54 16.51 10.40
C VAL A 375 -33.85 16.52 9.03
N LEU A 376 -32.57 16.14 9.00
CA LEU A 376 -31.90 15.75 7.77
C LEU A 376 -32.51 14.42 7.33
N GLY A 377 -33.12 14.42 6.14
CA GLY A 377 -33.66 13.22 5.51
C GLY A 377 -32.56 12.17 5.31
N GLU A 378 -32.89 10.92 5.65
CA GLU A 378 -31.99 9.76 5.80
C GLU A 378 -30.88 10.02 6.83
N GLU A 379 -31.07 9.52 8.06
CA GLU A 379 -30.16 9.67 9.21
C GLU A 379 -28.77 9.04 8.94
N LYS A 380 -27.93 9.71 8.15
CA LYS A 380 -26.50 9.43 8.13
C LYS A 380 -25.93 9.82 9.48
N ASP A 381 -25.31 8.85 10.17
CA ASP A 381 -24.68 9.09 11.45
C ASP A 381 -23.39 9.92 11.25
N VAL A 382 -23.54 11.24 11.26
CA VAL A 382 -22.46 12.22 11.11
C VAL A 382 -21.34 11.97 12.12
N TYR A 383 -21.66 11.45 13.31
CA TYR A 383 -20.68 11.11 14.32
C TYR A 383 -19.81 9.92 13.86
N VAL A 384 -20.41 8.85 13.34
CA VAL A 384 -19.65 7.70 12.81
C VAL A 384 -18.83 8.10 11.58
N LEU A 385 -19.37 8.95 10.70
CA LEU A 385 -18.63 9.47 9.55
C LEU A 385 -17.42 10.32 9.97
N THR A 386 -17.60 11.16 11.00
CA THR A 386 -16.50 11.92 11.62
C THR A 386 -15.47 10.98 12.25
N LEU A 387 -15.89 9.86 12.84
CA LEU A 387 -14.99 8.83 13.36
C LEU A 387 -14.22 8.10 12.25
N PHE A 388 -14.83 7.83 11.10
CA PHE A 388 -14.13 7.25 9.94
C PHE A 388 -13.07 8.21 9.42
N PHE A 389 -13.38 9.50 9.32
CA PHE A 389 -12.42 10.53 8.92
C PHE A 389 -11.24 10.62 9.90
N THR A 390 -11.47 10.94 11.18
CA THR A 390 -10.39 11.14 12.15
C THR A 390 -9.69 9.83 12.52
N GLY A 391 -10.42 8.71 12.58
CA GLY A 391 -9.89 7.38 12.82
C GLY A 391 -9.02 6.89 11.66
N GLY A 392 -9.42 7.17 10.42
CA GLY A 392 -8.61 6.90 9.25
C GLY A 392 -7.30 7.71 9.25
N LEU A 393 -7.35 9.00 9.58
CA LEU A 393 -6.16 9.84 9.77
C LEU A 393 -5.25 9.32 10.90
N PHE A 394 -5.83 8.88 12.01
CA PHE A 394 -5.11 8.29 13.13
C PHE A 394 -4.33 7.03 12.71
N VAL A 395 -4.99 6.07 12.06
CA VAL A 395 -4.34 4.83 11.60
C VAL A 395 -3.30 5.12 10.52
N THR A 396 -3.57 6.07 9.62
CA THR A 396 -2.62 6.52 8.59
C THR A 396 -1.34 7.05 9.25
N LEU A 397 -1.47 7.98 10.20
CA LEU A 397 -0.33 8.62 10.83
C LEU A 397 0.48 7.63 11.70
N LEU A 398 -0.19 6.70 12.40
CA LEU A 398 0.48 5.62 13.12
C LEU A 398 1.23 4.66 12.19
N SER A 399 0.63 4.31 11.05
CA SER A 399 1.26 3.43 10.05
C SER A 399 2.52 4.08 9.47
N ILE A 400 2.47 5.36 9.11
CA ILE A 400 3.63 6.14 8.66
C ILE A 400 4.72 6.23 9.76
N THR A 401 4.31 6.37 11.02
CA THR A 401 5.22 6.37 12.18
C THR A 401 5.98 5.04 12.28
N ILE A 402 5.26 3.92 12.17
CA ILE A 402 5.85 2.58 12.22
C ILE A 402 6.82 2.38 11.05
N ILE A 403 6.43 2.76 9.82
CA ILE A 403 7.32 2.73 8.65
C ILE A 403 8.61 3.51 8.94
N GLY A 404 8.47 4.72 9.48
CA GLY A 404 9.60 5.57 9.84
C GLY A 404 10.55 4.91 10.86
N PHE A 405 10.02 4.20 11.86
CA PHE A 405 10.84 3.50 12.86
C PHE A 405 11.46 2.19 12.37
N LEU A 406 10.92 1.57 11.33
CA LEU A 406 11.49 0.35 10.78
C LEU A 406 12.85 0.61 10.09
N ASP A 407 13.02 1.79 9.49
CA ASP A 407 14.30 2.23 8.93
C ASP A 407 15.40 2.25 10.00
N ASP A 408 16.53 1.57 9.77
CA ASP A 408 17.65 1.59 10.68
C ASP A 408 18.56 2.79 10.41
N CYS A 409 18.46 3.85 11.20
CA CYS A 409 19.21 5.09 10.97
C CYS A 409 20.71 4.88 11.19
N ARG A 410 21.52 5.32 10.22
CA ARG A 410 22.99 5.29 10.25
C ARG A 410 23.60 6.69 10.18
N ASP A 411 22.80 7.70 10.48
CA ASP A 411 23.24 9.09 10.51
C ASP A 411 24.16 9.34 11.71
N PRO A 412 25.28 10.06 11.53
CA PRO A 412 26.09 10.52 12.65
C PRO A 412 25.27 11.40 13.60
N PRO A 413 25.53 11.36 14.93
CA PRO A 413 24.74 12.11 15.92
C PRO A 413 24.67 13.63 15.69
N GLU A 414 25.66 14.19 14.98
CA GLU A 414 25.81 15.64 14.80
C GLU A 414 25.02 16.20 13.60
N VAL A 415 24.49 15.35 12.71
CA VAL A 415 23.89 15.80 11.44
C VAL A 415 22.58 16.56 11.66
N PHE A 416 21.76 16.13 12.60
CA PHE A 416 20.42 16.69 12.85
C PHE A 416 20.33 17.33 14.23
N LEU A 417 19.35 18.22 14.41
CA LEU A 417 19.10 18.89 15.69
C LEU A 417 18.76 17.91 16.82
N VAL A 418 17.96 16.90 16.52
CA VAL A 418 17.50 15.90 17.49
C VAL A 418 17.64 14.49 16.92
N LEU A 419 17.69 13.50 17.82
CA LEU A 419 17.75 12.08 17.47
C LEU A 419 16.51 11.66 16.67
N LYS A 420 16.64 10.64 15.81
CA LYS A 420 15.55 10.11 14.98
C LYS A 420 14.26 9.86 15.76
N PHE A 421 14.40 9.32 16.98
CA PHE A 421 13.25 9.08 17.85
C PHE A 421 12.40 10.35 18.04
N TRP A 422 13.02 11.46 18.41
CA TRP A 422 12.34 12.74 18.63
C TRP A 422 11.90 13.44 17.35
N ARG A 423 12.43 13.06 16.19
CA ARG A 423 11.94 13.58 14.90
C ARG A 423 10.58 12.98 14.54
N VAL A 424 10.38 11.69 14.80
CA VAL A 424 9.23 10.92 14.30
C VAL A 424 8.15 10.69 15.36
N ILE A 425 8.51 10.58 16.65
CA ILE A 425 7.57 10.13 17.71
C ILE A 425 6.36 11.07 17.89
N TRP A 426 6.49 12.36 17.57
CA TRP A 426 5.42 13.36 17.73
C TRP A 426 4.21 13.11 16.85
N ARG A 427 4.34 12.27 15.81
CA ARG A 427 3.22 11.75 15.03
C ARG A 427 2.21 11.00 15.90
N VAL A 428 2.66 10.28 16.94
CA VAL A 428 1.79 9.49 17.82
C VAL A 428 0.83 10.36 18.64
N PRO A 429 1.28 11.31 19.49
CA PRO A 429 0.37 12.15 20.26
C PRO A 429 -0.54 12.99 19.36
N VAL A 430 -0.05 13.46 18.20
CA VAL A 430 -0.88 14.18 17.22
C VAL A 430 -1.97 13.27 16.65
N ALA A 431 -1.65 12.01 16.31
CA ALA A 431 -2.64 11.04 15.86
C ALA A 431 -3.75 10.86 16.91
N PHE A 432 -3.37 10.65 18.18
CA PHE A 432 -4.35 10.51 19.27
C PHE A 432 -5.19 11.77 19.46
N ALA A 433 -4.58 12.96 19.37
CA ALA A 433 -5.31 14.22 19.44
C ALA A 433 -6.36 14.33 18.32
N ILE A 434 -6.03 13.93 17.08
CA ILE A 434 -6.96 13.91 15.94
C ILE A 434 -8.11 12.94 16.20
N LEU A 435 -7.83 11.72 16.67
CA LEU A 435 -8.87 10.73 17.00
C LEU A 435 -9.83 11.26 18.08
N LEU A 436 -9.30 11.96 19.09
CA LEU A 436 -10.09 12.51 20.18
C LEU A 436 -11.09 13.59 19.70
N LEU A 437 -10.83 14.27 18.57
CA LEU A 437 -11.74 15.30 18.04
C LEU A 437 -13.15 14.78 17.78
N SER A 438 -13.30 13.51 17.37
CA SER A 438 -14.62 12.92 17.12
C SER A 438 -15.48 12.80 18.37
N PHE A 439 -14.87 12.72 19.56
CA PHE A 439 -15.58 12.58 20.83
C PHE A 439 -15.94 13.94 21.47
N LEU A 440 -15.48 15.05 20.90
CA LEU A 440 -15.67 16.39 21.46
C LEU A 440 -16.97 17.06 21.00
N ASN A 441 -17.82 16.39 20.21
CA ASN A 441 -19.07 16.94 19.65
C ASN A 441 -18.89 18.32 19.01
N LEU A 442 -17.77 18.51 18.32
CA LEU A 442 -17.44 19.73 17.60
C LEU A 442 -18.12 19.72 16.22
N GLY A 443 -18.31 20.91 15.66
CA GLY A 443 -18.75 21.00 14.27
C GLY A 443 -17.69 20.47 13.29
N ILE A 444 -18.12 19.89 12.17
CA ILE A 444 -17.34 19.39 11.04
C ILE A 444 -16.26 20.39 10.63
N SER A 445 -16.63 21.66 10.46
CA SER A 445 -15.66 22.72 10.08
C SER A 445 -14.52 22.83 11.11
N THR A 446 -14.87 22.75 12.39
CA THR A 446 -13.92 22.84 13.50
C THR A 446 -13.08 21.59 13.60
N VAL A 447 -13.65 20.39 13.41
CA VAL A 447 -12.91 19.13 13.41
C VAL A 447 -11.88 19.12 12.28
N MET A 448 -12.28 19.40 11.04
CA MET A 448 -11.37 19.41 9.89
C MET A 448 -10.30 20.50 10.03
N GLY A 449 -10.69 21.71 10.45
CA GLY A 449 -9.74 22.81 10.68
C GLY A 449 -8.74 22.52 11.81
N THR A 450 -9.18 21.89 12.91
CA THR A 450 -8.30 21.52 14.02
C THR A 450 -7.37 20.38 13.64
N ALA A 451 -7.87 19.35 12.94
CA ALA A 451 -7.04 18.26 12.42
C ALA A 451 -5.96 18.79 11.45
N MET A 452 -6.34 19.67 10.53
CA MET A 452 -5.42 20.37 9.64
C MET A 452 -4.37 21.17 10.45
N GLY A 453 -4.80 21.97 11.43
CA GLY A 453 -3.88 22.78 12.24
C GLY A 453 -2.87 21.94 13.03
N LEU A 454 -3.30 20.81 13.59
CA LEU A 454 -2.41 19.86 14.27
C LEU A 454 -1.39 19.23 13.32
N LEU A 455 -1.83 18.83 12.11
CA LEU A 455 -0.95 18.28 11.08
C LEU A 455 0.04 19.33 10.55
N VAL A 456 -0.39 20.58 10.38
CA VAL A 456 0.50 21.69 9.99
C VAL A 456 1.55 21.96 11.05
N ALA A 457 1.18 22.00 12.33
CA ALA A 457 2.13 22.19 13.42
C ALA A 457 3.19 21.07 13.44
N LEU A 458 2.76 19.83 13.24
CA LEU A 458 3.65 18.68 13.13
C LEU A 458 4.54 18.75 11.88
N TYR A 459 3.99 19.14 10.73
CA TYR A 459 4.72 19.33 9.48
C TYR A 459 5.82 20.36 9.61
N VAL A 460 5.53 21.52 10.22
CA VAL A 460 6.51 22.57 10.47
C VAL A 460 7.62 22.08 11.41
N TYR A 461 7.23 21.41 12.50
CA TYR A 461 8.20 20.81 13.42
C TYR A 461 9.13 19.83 12.70
N GLU A 462 8.57 18.85 12.00
CA GLU A 462 9.35 17.82 11.29
C GLU A 462 10.22 18.41 10.19
N SER A 463 9.72 19.40 9.44
CA SER A 463 10.49 20.09 8.41
C SER A 463 11.76 20.75 8.99
N VAL A 464 11.67 21.34 10.18
CA VAL A 464 12.82 21.94 10.87
C VAL A 464 13.78 20.86 11.38
N VAL A 465 13.28 19.86 12.11
CA VAL A 465 14.15 18.86 12.76
C VAL A 465 14.71 17.80 11.81
N ALA A 466 14.07 17.56 10.68
CA ALA A 466 14.55 16.69 9.60
C ALA A 466 15.49 17.43 8.62
N THR A 467 15.69 18.74 8.78
CA THR A 467 16.70 19.48 8.01
C THR A 467 18.08 19.33 8.68
N PRO A 468 19.14 18.94 7.94
CA PRO A 468 20.49 18.87 8.47
C PRO A 468 20.98 20.23 8.99
N LYS A 469 21.74 20.24 10.09
CA LYS A 469 22.23 21.49 10.73
C LYS A 469 22.92 22.44 9.75
N LYS A 470 23.70 21.90 8.82
CA LYS A 470 24.42 22.66 7.79
C LYS A 470 23.52 23.48 6.84
N ASN A 471 22.26 23.06 6.67
CA ASN A 471 21.30 23.67 5.77
C ASN A 471 20.29 24.58 6.52
N LEU A 472 20.36 24.61 7.86
CA LEU A 472 19.50 25.47 8.66
C LEU A 472 20.03 26.92 8.67
N PRO A 473 19.14 27.93 8.65
CA PRO A 473 19.54 29.31 8.83
C PRO A 473 20.21 29.51 10.20
N PHE A 474 21.19 30.41 10.26
CA PHE A 474 22.12 30.62 11.38
C PHE A 474 21.43 30.74 12.76
N TRP A 475 20.24 31.35 12.83
CA TRP A 475 19.46 31.55 14.06
C TRP A 475 18.91 30.26 14.69
N CYS A 476 18.77 29.17 13.92
CA CYS A 476 18.35 27.86 14.45
C CYS A 476 19.53 27.02 14.98
N GLN A 477 20.78 27.40 14.68
CA GLN A 477 21.96 26.65 15.11
C GLN A 477 22.36 26.98 16.57
N SER A 478 22.01 28.16 17.06
CA SER A 478 22.42 28.68 18.37
C SER A 478 21.52 28.28 19.54
N SER A 479 20.35 27.67 19.30
CA SER A 479 19.35 27.37 20.34
C SER A 479 19.42 25.95 20.93
N VAL A 480 20.35 25.09 20.47
CA VAL A 480 20.45 23.67 20.89
C VAL A 480 21.75 23.36 21.64
N SER A 481 22.46 24.38 22.14
CA SER A 481 23.62 24.22 23.02
C SER A 481 23.26 24.49 24.48
N LEU A 482 22.31 23.72 25.04
CA LEU A 482 22.03 23.64 26.48
C LEU A 482 21.86 22.19 26.91
#